data_AF-A0A2L2YJS0-F1
#
_entry.id   AF-A0A2L2YJS0-F1
#
_cell.length_a   1.000
_cell.length_b   1.000
_cell.length_c   1.000
_cell.angle_alpha   90.00
_cell.angle_beta   90.00
_cell.angle_gamma   90.00
#
_symmetry.space_group_name_H-M   'P 1'
#
loop_
_entity.id
_entity.type
_entity.pdbx_description
1 polymer ?
#
loop_
_entity_poly.entity_id
_entity_poly.type
_entity_poly.pdbx_seq_one_letter_code
_entity_poly.pdbx_strand_id
1 'polypeptide(L)'
;RYAEFQCIYRVLTYINGHIEQVPCSRADVFSTKNVSVVEKRMLMKFLTFCLKFEEQEEEYKGFEDKLFVDFLRSKKLTSNVEHYIIHAIAMVSETCNTIQGLKATQKFLQSLGRYGNSPFLCTCYGSAELPQCFCRLCAVYEGMYYLKRKPEAIILKNNRCCGTVSMGQRIDCQYLIMESSYAAQQFYSTDSLQSLSRAVLITDSSLCPSEKKENTLLRFPPRDDMKNPVTILELSSKNYVCPEDLYIVYMYCRSSSQTAEEDLEPIINLLFKKENSGDSQESKPNLLWSVFFNQRDTSTINLNSHTPEGVFLTSSPDIELDYEHAVKEAQTIFETMYPGEEFLPRAPDPEDILIESHNNPGDEENVGKIENDVSESEENKENHEEGDENKENDDCAENKENDYSAQSENQLNRETGEHNN
;
A
#
# COMPACT_ATOMS: atom_id res chain seq x y z
N ARG A 1 5.84 -5.01 13.61
CA ARG A 1 7.10 -5.49 14.26
C ARG A 1 8.32 -4.96 13.53
N TYR A 2 8.53 -5.24 12.24
CA TYR A 2 9.76 -4.83 11.53
C TYR A 2 9.62 -3.62 10.58
N ALA A 3 8.39 -3.16 10.30
CA ALA A 3 8.13 -1.94 9.54
C ALA A 3 6.98 -1.14 10.16
N GLU A 4 6.94 0.15 9.84
CA GLU A 4 5.88 1.11 10.14
C GLU A 4 5.17 1.55 8.85
N PHE A 5 3.97 2.12 9.00
CA PHE A 5 3.10 2.47 7.88
C PHE A 5 2.43 3.83 8.11
N GLN A 6 2.32 4.62 7.05
CA GLN A 6 1.47 5.81 6.98
C GLN A 6 0.22 5.51 6.15
N CYS A 7 -0.88 6.18 6.46
CA CYS A 7 -2.05 6.14 5.58
C CYS A 7 -1.79 6.95 4.31
N ILE A 8 -2.41 6.53 3.20
CA ILE A 8 -2.69 7.45 2.08
C ILE A 8 -3.96 8.20 2.46
N TYR A 9 -3.85 9.48 2.79
CA TYR A 9 -4.99 10.27 3.26
C TYR A 9 -5.89 10.76 2.12
N ARG A 10 -5.35 10.86 0.90
CA ARG A 10 -6.04 11.44 -0.25
C ARG A 10 -5.99 10.49 -1.44
N VAL A 11 -7.16 10.00 -1.85
CA VAL A 11 -7.35 9.38 -3.15
C VAL A 11 -7.90 10.47 -4.08
N LEU A 12 -7.26 10.66 -5.23
CA LEU A 12 -7.61 11.68 -6.23
C LEU A 12 -7.87 11.02 -7.59
N THR A 13 -8.62 11.70 -8.44
CA THR A 13 -8.79 11.34 -9.85
C THR A 13 -8.71 12.59 -10.72
N TYR A 14 -8.36 12.42 -12.00
CA TYR A 14 -8.41 13.51 -12.98
C TYR A 14 -9.69 13.39 -13.81
N ILE A 15 -10.52 14.42 -13.82
CA ILE A 15 -11.81 14.46 -14.53
C ILE A 15 -12.10 15.90 -14.98
N ASN A 16 -12.80 16.07 -16.10
CA ASN A 16 -13.23 17.39 -16.61
C ASN A 16 -12.14 18.47 -16.79
N GLY A 17 -10.86 18.08 -16.85
CA GLY A 17 -9.72 19.01 -16.94
C GLY A 17 -9.01 19.35 -15.62
N HIS A 18 -9.46 18.77 -14.49
CA HIS A 18 -8.97 19.10 -13.16
C HIS A 18 -8.71 17.84 -12.30
N ILE A 19 -7.91 17.99 -11.25
CA ILE A 19 -7.76 16.98 -10.21
C ILE A 19 -8.89 17.17 -9.18
N GLU A 20 -9.60 16.09 -8.86
CA GLU A 20 -10.67 16.06 -7.86
C GLU A 20 -10.38 15.03 -6.76
N GLN A 21 -10.78 15.32 -5.52
CA GLN A 21 -10.70 14.36 -4.43
C GLN A 21 -11.85 13.36 -4.48
N VAL A 22 -11.49 12.08 -4.37
CA VAL A 22 -12.41 10.95 -4.40
C VAL A 22 -13.10 10.82 -3.04
N PRO A 23 -14.45 10.80 -3.00
CA PRO A 23 -15.19 10.55 -1.76
C PRO A 23 -14.94 9.14 -1.22
N CYS A 24 -14.15 9.01 -0.14
CA CYS A 24 -13.80 7.71 0.44
C CYS A 24 -14.75 7.27 1.57
N SER A 25 -15.51 8.19 2.17
CA SER A 25 -16.52 7.88 3.19
C SER A 25 -17.93 8.37 2.79
N ARG A 26 -18.96 7.88 3.50
CA ARG A 26 -20.33 8.41 3.37
C ARG A 26 -20.39 9.93 3.62
N ALA A 27 -19.59 10.45 4.55
CA ALA A 27 -19.53 11.88 4.84
C ALA A 27 -18.97 12.67 3.65
N ASP A 28 -17.93 12.15 2.99
CA ASP A 28 -17.33 12.78 1.81
C ASP A 28 -18.29 12.75 0.60
N VAL A 29 -19.03 11.65 0.43
CA VAL A 29 -20.08 11.55 -0.60
C VAL A 29 -21.15 12.61 -0.35
N PHE A 30 -21.51 12.89 0.91
CA PHE A 30 -22.44 13.98 1.22
C PHE A 30 -21.82 15.38 1.08
N SER A 31 -20.53 15.58 1.39
CA SER A 31 -19.90 16.90 1.36
C SER A 31 -19.45 17.38 -0.02
N THR A 32 -19.06 16.49 -0.94
CA THR A 32 -18.56 16.88 -2.27
C THR A 32 -19.59 17.68 -3.08
N LYS A 33 -19.13 18.66 -3.85
CA LYS A 33 -19.97 19.49 -4.75
C LYS A 33 -19.99 18.99 -6.19
N ASN A 34 -19.09 18.08 -6.55
CA ASN A 34 -18.82 17.64 -7.93
C ASN A 34 -19.72 16.46 -8.36
N VAL A 35 -20.52 15.93 -7.42
CA VAL A 35 -21.48 14.85 -7.61
C VAL A 35 -22.86 15.39 -7.25
N SER A 36 -23.85 15.29 -8.13
CA SER A 36 -25.21 15.77 -7.85
C SER A 36 -25.93 14.92 -6.80
N VAL A 37 -26.99 15.45 -6.19
CA VAL A 37 -27.80 14.71 -5.20
C VAL A 37 -28.43 13.43 -5.78
N VAL A 38 -28.66 13.37 -7.10
CA VAL A 38 -29.13 12.16 -7.78
C VAL A 38 -27.98 11.14 -7.88
N GLU A 39 -26.82 11.56 -8.37
CA GLU A 39 -25.64 10.72 -8.53
C GLU A 39 -25.12 10.16 -7.20
N LYS A 40 -25.17 10.94 -6.12
CA LYS A 40 -24.85 10.47 -4.75
C LYS A 40 -25.72 9.27 -4.35
N ARG A 41 -27.02 9.26 -4.72
CA ARG A 41 -27.93 8.12 -4.46
C ARG A 41 -27.60 6.93 -5.36
N MET A 42 -27.24 7.17 -6.63
CA MET A 42 -26.86 6.13 -7.58
C MET A 42 -25.58 5.41 -7.13
N LEU A 43 -24.55 6.19 -6.78
CA LEU A 43 -23.29 5.69 -6.21
C LEU A 43 -23.53 4.92 -4.92
N MET A 44 -24.21 5.50 -3.93
CA MET A 44 -24.49 4.81 -2.67
C MET A 44 -25.30 3.52 -2.85
N LYS A 45 -26.28 3.49 -3.77
CA LYS A 45 -27.01 2.25 -4.11
C LYS A 45 -26.06 1.20 -4.69
N PHE A 46 -25.22 1.59 -5.65
CA PHE A 46 -24.29 0.67 -6.31
C PHE A 46 -23.24 0.11 -5.34
N LEU A 47 -22.60 0.94 -4.53
CA LEU A 47 -21.62 0.49 -3.53
C LEU A 47 -22.25 -0.41 -2.45
N THR A 48 -23.52 -0.19 -2.09
CA THR A 48 -24.27 -1.07 -1.18
C THR A 48 -24.50 -2.46 -1.79
N PHE A 49 -24.77 -2.54 -3.10
CA PHE A 49 -24.81 -3.80 -3.85
C PHE A 49 -23.41 -4.45 -3.89
N CYS A 50 -22.35 -3.70 -4.23
CA CYS A 50 -20.99 -4.25 -4.33
C CYS A 50 -20.46 -4.86 -3.03
N LEU A 51 -20.83 -4.36 -1.85
CA LEU A 51 -20.47 -4.97 -0.57
C LEU A 51 -20.96 -6.42 -0.44
N LYS A 52 -22.08 -6.77 -1.08
CA LYS A 52 -22.81 -8.04 -0.97
C LYS A 52 -23.11 -8.67 -2.34
N PHE A 53 -22.31 -8.37 -3.37
CA PHE A 53 -22.68 -8.76 -4.74
C PHE A 53 -22.81 -10.28 -4.90
N GLU A 54 -21.99 -11.07 -4.18
CA GLU A 54 -22.03 -12.54 -4.15
C GLU A 54 -23.34 -13.11 -3.59
N GLU A 55 -24.14 -12.31 -2.85
CA GLU A 55 -25.50 -12.66 -2.41
C GLU A 55 -26.58 -12.30 -3.46
N GLN A 56 -26.21 -11.67 -4.58
CA GLN A 56 -27.10 -10.95 -5.49
C GLN A 56 -26.80 -11.23 -6.98
N GLU A 57 -26.54 -12.50 -7.33
CA GLU A 57 -26.17 -12.95 -8.69
C GLU A 57 -27.12 -12.45 -9.78
N GLU A 58 -28.43 -12.46 -9.56
CA GLU A 58 -29.45 -11.98 -10.51
C GLU A 58 -29.28 -10.49 -10.92
N GLU A 59 -28.54 -9.68 -10.15
CA GLU A 59 -28.24 -8.29 -10.54
C GLU A 59 -27.14 -8.20 -11.62
N TYR A 60 -26.20 -9.15 -11.75
CA TYR A 60 -25.14 -9.12 -12.77
C TYR A 60 -25.16 -10.29 -13.76
N LYS A 61 -26.19 -11.14 -13.66
CA LYS A 61 -26.41 -12.30 -14.50
C LYS A 61 -26.36 -11.99 -16.01
N GLY A 62 -25.56 -12.75 -16.74
CA GLY A 62 -25.28 -12.52 -18.16
C GLY A 62 -24.31 -11.37 -18.44
N PHE A 63 -23.58 -10.85 -17.44
CA PHE A 63 -22.47 -9.90 -17.60
C PHE A 63 -21.13 -10.38 -17.00
N GLU A 64 -21.08 -11.58 -16.44
CA GLU A 64 -19.97 -12.16 -15.69
C GLU A 64 -18.63 -12.01 -16.42
N ASP A 65 -18.57 -12.54 -17.64
CA ASP A 65 -17.40 -12.50 -18.55
C ASP A 65 -17.35 -11.25 -19.44
N LYS A 66 -18.36 -10.36 -19.36
CA LYS A 66 -18.35 -9.08 -20.09
C LYS A 66 -17.50 -8.05 -19.38
N LEU A 67 -17.12 -7.00 -20.09
CA LEU A 67 -16.37 -5.87 -19.52
C LEU A 67 -17.20 -5.19 -18.42
N PHE A 68 -16.55 -4.87 -17.30
CA PHE A 68 -17.18 -4.20 -16.16
C PHE A 68 -17.84 -2.87 -16.55
N VAL A 69 -17.26 -2.16 -17.52
CA VAL A 69 -17.80 -0.91 -18.05
C VAL A 69 -19.18 -1.09 -18.72
N ASP A 70 -19.41 -2.20 -19.44
CA ASP A 70 -20.70 -2.50 -20.08
C ASP A 70 -21.77 -2.86 -19.04
N PHE A 71 -21.36 -3.53 -17.96
CA PHE A 71 -22.22 -3.77 -16.81
C PHE A 71 -22.62 -2.47 -16.10
N LEU A 72 -21.67 -1.55 -15.85
CA LEU A 72 -21.97 -0.24 -15.25
C LEU A 72 -22.95 0.58 -16.10
N ARG A 73 -22.76 0.57 -17.43
CA ARG A 73 -23.68 1.20 -18.39
C ARG A 73 -25.07 0.57 -18.35
N SER A 74 -25.18 -0.76 -18.19
CA SER A 74 -26.47 -1.45 -18.02
C SER A 74 -27.26 -0.97 -16.79
N LYS A 75 -26.56 -0.54 -15.73
CA LYS A 75 -27.15 0.02 -14.50
C LYS A 75 -27.65 1.47 -14.63
N LYS A 76 -27.52 2.08 -15.82
CA LYS A 76 -27.99 3.45 -16.14
C LYS A 76 -27.38 4.51 -15.22
N LEU A 77 -26.12 4.32 -14.85
CA LEU A 77 -25.31 5.31 -14.13
C LEU A 77 -25.01 6.52 -15.03
N THR A 78 -24.64 7.66 -14.44
CA THR A 78 -24.05 8.77 -15.21
C THR A 78 -22.59 8.46 -15.51
N SER A 79 -22.03 9.07 -16.56
CA SER A 79 -20.59 8.94 -16.88
C SER A 79 -19.68 9.39 -15.74
N ASN A 80 -20.11 10.38 -14.95
CA ASN A 80 -19.45 10.83 -13.73
C ASN A 80 -19.38 9.70 -12.67
N VAL A 81 -20.49 9.00 -12.43
CA VAL A 81 -20.54 7.87 -11.49
C VAL A 81 -19.80 6.64 -12.02
N GLU A 82 -19.87 6.37 -13.33
CA GLU A 82 -19.08 5.34 -14.02
C GLU A 82 -17.57 5.60 -13.83
N HIS A 83 -17.11 6.84 -14.05
CA HIS A 83 -15.72 7.28 -13.85
C HIS A 83 -15.24 7.04 -12.41
N TYR A 84 -15.98 7.51 -11.41
CA TYR A 84 -15.60 7.30 -10.00
C TYR A 84 -15.56 5.81 -9.63
N ILE A 85 -16.47 4.98 -10.14
CA ILE A 85 -16.44 3.54 -9.85
C ILE A 85 -15.22 2.87 -10.50
N ILE A 86 -14.97 3.09 -11.79
CA ILE A 86 -13.87 2.42 -12.51
C ILE A 86 -12.51 2.91 -12.04
N HIS A 87 -12.26 4.22 -12.09
CA HIS A 87 -10.91 4.77 -11.95
C HIS A 87 -10.56 5.12 -10.50
N ALA A 88 -11.55 5.33 -9.63
CA ALA A 88 -11.31 5.86 -8.28
C ALA A 88 -11.67 4.91 -7.12
N ILE A 89 -12.47 3.86 -7.36
CA ILE A 89 -12.87 2.87 -6.35
C ILE A 89 -12.38 1.48 -6.73
N ALA A 90 -12.79 0.94 -7.88
CA ALA A 90 -12.32 -0.35 -8.36
C ALA A 90 -10.84 -0.30 -8.81
N MET A 91 -10.41 0.83 -9.36
CA MET A 91 -9.04 1.07 -9.86
C MET A 91 -8.54 0.02 -10.88
N VAL A 92 -9.46 -0.57 -11.64
CA VAL A 92 -9.18 -1.66 -12.59
C VAL A 92 -8.75 -1.16 -13.99
N SER A 93 -8.38 -2.11 -14.86
CA SER A 93 -8.25 -1.90 -16.30
C SER A 93 -9.62 -1.76 -16.98
N GLU A 94 -9.73 -1.08 -18.13
CA GLU A 94 -10.95 -1.09 -18.95
C GLU A 94 -11.26 -2.48 -19.55
N THR A 95 -10.22 -3.32 -19.68
CA THR A 95 -10.33 -4.72 -20.10
C THR A 95 -10.80 -5.69 -19.00
N CYS A 96 -11.07 -5.19 -17.80
CA CYS A 96 -11.50 -5.95 -16.63
C CYS A 96 -12.92 -6.52 -16.82
N ASN A 97 -13.14 -7.80 -16.47
CA ASN A 97 -14.48 -8.38 -16.49
C ASN A 97 -15.33 -7.94 -15.29
N THR A 98 -16.64 -8.15 -15.36
CA THR A 98 -17.58 -7.70 -14.33
C THR A 98 -17.28 -8.29 -12.95
N ILE A 99 -16.94 -9.59 -12.87
CA ILE A 99 -16.64 -10.24 -11.58
C ILE A 99 -15.37 -9.66 -10.94
N GLN A 100 -14.32 -9.42 -11.72
CA GLN A 100 -13.09 -8.77 -11.27
C GLN A 100 -13.37 -7.34 -10.78
N GLY A 101 -14.14 -6.55 -11.53
CA GLY A 101 -14.51 -5.18 -11.16
C GLY A 101 -15.36 -5.11 -9.89
N LEU A 102 -16.29 -6.04 -9.70
CA LEU A 102 -17.08 -6.18 -8.48
C LEU A 102 -16.21 -6.58 -7.28
N LYS A 103 -15.30 -7.55 -7.43
CA LYS A 103 -14.36 -7.96 -6.37
C LYS A 103 -13.40 -6.85 -5.97
N ALA A 104 -12.85 -6.11 -6.93
CA ALA A 104 -12.01 -4.95 -6.65
C ALA A 104 -12.79 -3.85 -5.89
N THR A 105 -14.02 -3.55 -6.34
CA THR A 105 -14.91 -2.61 -5.64
C THR A 105 -15.22 -3.07 -4.21
N GLN A 106 -15.50 -4.36 -4.01
CA GLN A 106 -15.78 -4.95 -2.69
C GLN A 106 -14.53 -4.90 -1.78
N LYS A 107 -13.35 -5.28 -2.28
CA LYS A 107 -12.06 -5.23 -1.56
C LYS A 107 -11.73 -3.82 -1.09
N PHE A 108 -11.92 -2.81 -1.94
CA PHE A 108 -11.78 -1.39 -1.59
C PHE A 108 -12.74 -1.03 -0.43
N LEU A 109 -14.04 -1.33 -0.58
CA LEU A 109 -15.06 -0.96 0.40
C LEU A 109 -14.90 -1.66 1.75
N GLN A 110 -14.44 -2.92 1.77
CA GLN A 110 -14.13 -3.67 2.99
C GLN A 110 -12.87 -3.18 3.72
N SER A 111 -11.98 -2.47 3.02
CA SER A 111 -10.71 -1.98 3.57
C SER A 111 -10.79 -0.55 4.12
N LEU A 112 -11.82 0.22 3.73
CA LEU A 112 -12.11 1.56 4.23
C LEU A 112 -12.27 1.60 5.75
N GLY A 113 -11.76 2.65 6.40
CA GLY A 113 -11.97 2.91 7.83
C GLY A 113 -11.16 2.01 8.77
N ARG A 114 -10.42 1.01 8.26
CA ARG A 114 -9.64 0.07 9.09
C ARG A 114 -8.49 0.74 9.87
N TYR A 115 -7.82 1.69 9.23
CA TYR A 115 -6.73 2.49 9.83
C TYR A 115 -6.83 3.99 9.54
N GLY A 116 -7.66 4.39 8.55
CA GLY A 116 -7.87 5.77 8.14
C GLY A 116 -9.00 5.89 7.12
N ASN A 117 -9.20 7.09 6.57
CA ASN A 117 -10.33 7.38 5.68
C ASN A 117 -10.25 6.72 4.29
N SER A 118 -9.06 6.26 3.86
CA SER A 118 -8.87 5.48 2.63
C SER A 118 -8.51 4.02 2.96
N PRO A 119 -8.55 3.10 1.98
CA PRO A 119 -8.21 1.70 2.21
C PRO A 119 -6.70 1.42 2.14
N PHE A 120 -5.85 2.42 1.89
CA PHE A 120 -4.44 2.22 1.55
C PHE A 120 -3.46 2.64 2.64
N LEU A 121 -2.44 1.80 2.86
CA LEU A 121 -1.24 2.09 3.64
C LEU A 121 -0.01 2.10 2.73
N CYS A 122 0.97 2.95 3.04
CA CYS A 122 2.30 2.95 2.46
C CYS A 122 3.36 2.82 3.57
N THR A 123 4.45 2.09 3.33
CA THR A 123 5.50 1.89 4.33
C THR A 123 6.32 3.17 4.58
N CYS A 124 6.72 3.36 5.83
CA CYS A 124 7.85 4.23 6.17
C CYS A 124 9.12 3.68 5.49
N TYR A 125 10.03 4.56 5.07
CA TYR A 125 11.28 4.28 4.33
C TYR A 125 11.10 3.59 2.96
N GLY A 126 9.86 3.44 2.47
CA GLY A 126 9.54 2.91 1.15
C GLY A 126 9.30 1.39 1.11
N SER A 127 8.89 0.86 -0.05
CA SER A 127 8.45 -0.54 -0.18
C SER A 127 9.57 -1.58 -0.03
N ALA A 128 10.84 -1.16 -0.16
CA ALA A 128 12.02 -2.01 0.03
C ALA A 128 12.17 -2.57 1.46
N GLU A 129 11.48 -2.00 2.45
CA GLU A 129 11.43 -2.54 3.81
C GLU A 129 10.67 -3.87 3.89
N LEU A 130 9.69 -4.13 3.01
CA LEU A 130 8.89 -5.36 3.09
C LEU A 130 9.71 -6.62 2.79
N PRO A 131 10.52 -6.70 1.70
CA PRO A 131 11.47 -7.80 1.53
C PRO A 131 12.44 -7.95 2.71
N GLN A 132 12.92 -6.85 3.30
CA GLN A 132 13.84 -6.88 4.45
C GLN A 132 13.16 -7.43 5.70
N CYS A 133 11.87 -7.14 5.92
CA CYS A 133 11.08 -7.72 7.01
C CYS A 133 11.00 -9.25 6.89
N PHE A 134 10.73 -9.78 5.70
CA PHE A 134 10.70 -11.23 5.47
C PHE A 134 12.08 -11.87 5.52
N CYS A 135 13.14 -11.20 5.04
CA CYS A 135 14.52 -11.66 5.20
C CYS A 135 14.93 -11.72 6.68
N ARG A 136 14.52 -10.74 7.49
CA ARG A 136 14.72 -10.78 8.95
C ARG A 136 13.96 -11.91 9.62
N LEU A 137 12.71 -12.16 9.22
CA LEU A 137 11.94 -13.30 9.73
C LEU A 137 12.64 -14.63 9.41
N CYS A 138 13.06 -14.83 8.17
CA CYS A 138 13.83 -16.01 7.76
C CYS A 138 15.13 -16.16 8.56
N ALA A 139 15.88 -15.08 8.78
CA ALA A 139 17.13 -15.09 9.56
C ALA A 139 16.93 -15.39 11.06
N VAL A 140 15.74 -15.11 11.63
CA VAL A 140 15.38 -15.53 13.00
C VAL A 140 15.19 -17.05 13.08
N TYR A 141 14.70 -17.68 12.01
CA TYR A 141 14.62 -19.13 11.85
C TYR A 141 15.83 -19.67 11.06
N GLU A 142 17.04 -19.28 11.48
CA GLU A 142 18.35 -19.75 11.02
C GLU A 142 18.71 -19.53 9.52
N GLY A 143 17.89 -18.77 8.78
CA GLY A 143 18.12 -18.45 7.37
C GLY A 143 19.41 -17.68 7.10
N MET A 144 20.35 -18.27 6.35
CA MET A 144 21.64 -17.65 6.01
C MET A 144 21.57 -16.75 4.76
N TYR A 145 22.16 -15.55 4.85
CA TYR A 145 22.14 -14.54 3.78
C TYR A 145 23.53 -14.22 3.22
N TYR A 146 23.64 -14.23 1.88
CA TYR A 146 24.88 -13.94 1.15
C TYR A 146 24.67 -12.85 0.08
N LEU A 147 24.78 -11.58 0.48
CA LEU A 147 24.79 -10.46 -0.48
C LEU A 147 26.08 -10.44 -1.32
N LYS A 148 26.00 -9.82 -2.51
CA LYS A 148 27.09 -9.75 -3.51
C LYS A 148 27.56 -11.11 -4.07
N ARG A 149 26.91 -12.22 -3.68
CA ARG A 149 27.08 -13.56 -4.22
C ARG A 149 26.04 -13.80 -5.33
N LYS A 150 26.46 -14.41 -6.45
CA LYS A 150 25.58 -14.73 -7.59
C LYS A 150 25.54 -16.25 -7.83
N PRO A 151 24.40 -16.83 -8.26
CA PRO A 151 24.39 -18.17 -8.82
C PRO A 151 25.14 -18.18 -10.17
N GLU A 152 25.83 -19.28 -10.46
CA GLU A 152 26.62 -19.50 -11.68
C GLU A 152 26.04 -20.67 -12.51
N ALA A 153 25.52 -21.70 -11.85
CA ALA A 153 24.86 -22.83 -12.49
C ALA A 153 23.83 -23.50 -11.56
N ILE A 154 22.87 -24.22 -12.16
CA ILE A 154 21.99 -25.17 -11.46
C ILE A 154 22.53 -26.58 -11.70
N ILE A 155 22.61 -27.40 -10.66
CA ILE A 155 23.03 -28.80 -10.75
C ILE A 155 21.77 -29.66 -10.85
N LEU A 156 21.61 -30.35 -11.98
CA LEU A 156 20.46 -31.22 -12.26
C LEU A 156 20.89 -32.69 -12.31
N LYS A 157 20.03 -33.57 -11.78
CA LYS A 157 20.14 -35.03 -11.89
C LYS A 157 18.77 -35.58 -12.29
N ASN A 158 18.68 -36.26 -13.43
CA ASN A 158 17.42 -36.80 -13.99
C ASN A 158 16.30 -35.75 -14.08
N ASN A 159 16.63 -34.52 -14.51
CA ASN A 159 15.74 -33.35 -14.55
C ASN A 159 15.23 -32.82 -13.19
N ARG A 160 15.77 -33.30 -12.05
CA ARG A 160 15.52 -32.73 -10.72
C ARG A 160 16.70 -31.90 -10.22
N CYS A 161 16.43 -30.81 -9.52
CA CYS A 161 17.44 -30.01 -8.82
C CYS A 161 18.13 -30.83 -7.72
N CYS A 162 19.44 -30.66 -7.59
CA CYS A 162 20.22 -31.22 -6.48
C CYS A 162 21.31 -30.26 -5.96
N GLY A 163 21.28 -28.99 -6.37
CA GLY A 163 22.24 -27.98 -5.93
C GLY A 163 22.43 -26.82 -6.90
N THR A 164 23.29 -25.88 -6.53
CA THR A 164 23.76 -24.77 -7.34
C THR A 164 25.28 -24.60 -7.22
N VAL A 165 25.90 -23.94 -8.20
CA VAL A 165 27.29 -23.49 -8.13
C VAL A 165 27.32 -21.97 -7.96
N SER A 166 28.17 -21.46 -7.09
CA SER A 166 28.34 -20.03 -6.85
C SER A 166 29.72 -19.72 -6.28
N MET A 167 30.46 -18.79 -6.90
CA MET A 167 31.87 -18.50 -6.62
C MET A 167 32.76 -19.75 -6.72
N GLY A 168 32.47 -20.61 -7.71
CA GLY A 168 33.12 -21.91 -7.89
C GLY A 168 32.81 -22.97 -6.83
N GLN A 169 32.07 -22.62 -5.77
CA GLN A 169 31.65 -23.55 -4.72
C GLN A 169 30.32 -24.22 -5.10
N ARG A 170 30.25 -25.54 -4.96
CA ARG A 170 28.99 -26.29 -4.99
C ARG A 170 28.25 -26.15 -3.66
N ILE A 171 26.94 -25.89 -3.73
CA ILE A 171 26.00 -25.88 -2.61
C ILE A 171 24.89 -26.88 -2.97
N ASP A 172 24.68 -27.90 -2.15
CA ASP A 172 23.62 -28.89 -2.36
C ASP A 172 22.28 -28.40 -1.79
N CYS A 173 21.19 -28.59 -2.54
CA CYS A 173 19.83 -28.26 -2.11
C CYS A 173 18.80 -29.18 -2.78
N GLN A 174 17.61 -29.32 -2.16
CA GLN A 174 16.48 -30.07 -2.74
C GLN A 174 15.59 -29.19 -3.62
N TYR A 175 15.47 -27.92 -3.24
CA TYR A 175 14.67 -26.89 -3.90
C TYR A 175 15.56 -25.68 -4.19
N LEU A 176 15.27 -24.97 -5.28
CA LEU A 176 15.97 -23.76 -5.67
C LEU A 176 14.95 -22.73 -6.18
N ILE A 177 14.67 -21.73 -5.35
CA ILE A 177 13.80 -20.59 -5.68
C ILE A 177 14.69 -19.47 -6.22
N MET A 178 14.30 -18.84 -7.34
CA MET A 178 14.96 -17.65 -7.87
C MET A 178 13.98 -16.73 -8.59
N GLU A 179 14.26 -15.43 -8.63
CA GLU A 179 13.49 -14.49 -9.44
C GLU A 179 13.84 -14.64 -10.94
N SER A 180 12.84 -14.43 -11.80
CA SER A 180 12.89 -14.63 -13.26
C SER A 180 14.08 -14.01 -14.01
N SER A 181 14.71 -12.94 -13.51
CA SER A 181 15.91 -12.33 -14.13
C SER A 181 17.21 -13.13 -13.90
N TYR A 182 17.26 -14.01 -12.90
CA TYR A 182 18.37 -14.93 -12.66
C TYR A 182 18.26 -16.22 -13.47
N ALA A 183 17.07 -16.54 -13.98
CA ALA A 183 16.78 -17.76 -14.69
C ALA A 183 17.20 -17.69 -16.17
N ALA A 184 17.72 -18.81 -16.69
CA ALA A 184 18.01 -18.93 -18.11
C ALA A 184 16.70 -18.92 -18.93
N GLN A 185 16.70 -18.21 -20.08
CA GLN A 185 15.53 -18.03 -20.96
C GLN A 185 14.94 -19.35 -21.50
N GLN A 186 15.64 -20.47 -21.35
CA GLN A 186 15.15 -21.81 -21.64
C GLN A 186 14.08 -22.33 -20.65
N PHE A 187 13.89 -21.70 -19.49
CA PHE A 187 12.95 -22.16 -18.45
C PHE A 187 11.57 -21.47 -18.52
N TYR A 188 11.44 -20.33 -19.20
CA TYR A 188 10.18 -19.61 -19.37
C TYR A 188 10.15 -18.94 -20.76
N SER A 189 9.00 -18.98 -21.44
CA SER A 189 8.89 -18.22 -22.70
C SER A 189 8.88 -16.71 -22.43
N THR A 190 9.55 -15.98 -23.31
CA THR A 190 9.51 -14.52 -23.38
C THR A 190 8.43 -13.99 -24.33
N ASP A 191 7.69 -14.89 -25.01
CA ASP A 191 6.60 -14.53 -25.91
C ASP A 191 5.44 -13.90 -25.12
N SER A 192 4.88 -12.80 -25.65
CA SER A 192 3.81 -12.02 -25.01
C SER A 192 4.14 -11.38 -23.64
N LEU A 193 5.43 -11.28 -23.25
CA LEU A 193 5.84 -10.52 -22.07
C LEU A 193 5.37 -9.07 -22.14
N GLN A 194 4.80 -8.58 -21.04
CA GLN A 194 4.42 -7.18 -20.90
C GLN A 194 5.59 -6.36 -20.35
N SER A 195 5.43 -5.05 -20.44
CA SER A 195 6.35 -4.04 -19.91
C SER A 195 5.53 -3.02 -19.13
N LEU A 196 6.11 -2.51 -18.05
CA LEU A 196 5.57 -1.40 -17.28
C LEU A 196 6.41 -0.16 -17.56
N SER A 197 5.75 0.93 -17.90
CA SER A 197 6.37 2.25 -18.01
C SER A 197 6.36 2.87 -16.61
N ARG A 198 7.54 3.19 -16.05
CA ARG A 198 7.69 3.76 -14.72
C ARG A 198 8.51 5.06 -14.77
N ALA A 199 8.15 6.01 -13.92
CA ALA A 199 8.95 7.19 -13.63
C ALA A 199 9.02 7.48 -12.11
N VAL A 200 10.11 8.11 -11.69
CA VAL A 200 10.27 8.67 -10.33
C VAL A 200 10.67 10.12 -10.46
N LEU A 201 9.90 10.99 -9.81
CA LEU A 201 10.05 12.44 -9.85
C LEU A 201 10.38 12.98 -8.45
N ILE A 202 11.09 14.11 -8.41
CA ILE A 202 11.27 14.93 -7.20
C ILE A 202 10.64 16.30 -7.47
N THR A 203 9.73 16.73 -6.59
CA THR A 203 9.06 18.04 -6.67
C THR A 203 9.20 18.84 -5.38
N ASP A 204 9.08 20.16 -5.48
CA ASP A 204 9.11 21.11 -4.35
C ASP A 204 7.80 21.21 -3.57
N SER A 205 6.71 20.68 -4.14
CA SER A 205 5.36 20.83 -3.61
C SER A 205 4.45 19.69 -4.09
N SER A 206 3.28 19.57 -3.44
CA SER A 206 2.28 18.53 -3.71
C SER A 206 1.33 18.96 -4.84
N LEU A 207 0.91 17.98 -5.65
CA LEU A 207 -0.19 18.05 -6.63
C LEU A 207 -1.50 18.59 -6.03
N CYS A 208 -1.65 18.51 -4.71
CA CYS A 208 -2.73 19.15 -3.97
C CYS A 208 -2.14 19.75 -2.68
N PRO A 209 -1.89 21.08 -2.61
CA PRO A 209 -1.33 21.70 -1.41
C PRO A 209 -2.21 21.47 -0.16
N SER A 210 -1.59 21.06 0.95
CA SER A 210 -2.23 20.81 2.26
C SER A 210 -1.20 21.04 3.36
N GLU A 211 -1.55 21.79 4.42
CA GLU A 211 -0.70 22.03 5.60
C GLU A 211 -0.20 20.73 6.24
N LYS A 212 -0.96 19.64 6.08
CA LYS A 212 -0.66 18.34 6.66
C LYS A 212 0.36 17.52 5.87
N LYS A 213 0.87 17.98 4.71
CA LYS A 213 1.77 17.23 3.81
C LYS A 213 1.29 15.78 3.56
N GLU A 214 0.01 15.64 3.24
CA GLU A 214 -0.70 14.36 3.14
C GLU A 214 -0.30 13.54 1.91
N ASN A 215 0.01 12.26 2.12
CA ASN A 215 0.24 11.29 1.04
C ASN A 215 -0.96 11.17 0.11
N THR A 216 -0.68 11.07 -1.18
CA THR A 216 -1.68 11.20 -2.25
C THR A 216 -1.55 10.07 -3.26
N LEU A 217 -2.67 9.39 -3.54
CA LEU A 217 -2.81 8.45 -4.66
C LEU A 217 -3.73 9.06 -5.71
N LEU A 218 -3.18 9.51 -6.82
CA LEU A 218 -3.93 9.98 -7.99
C LEU A 218 -4.00 8.87 -9.04
N ARG A 219 -5.21 8.42 -9.39
CA ARG A 219 -5.42 7.54 -10.54
C ARG A 219 -5.90 8.36 -11.74
N PHE A 220 -5.06 8.43 -12.76
CA PHE A 220 -5.29 9.18 -13.98
C PHE A 220 -5.96 8.25 -15.04
N PRO A 221 -7.10 8.64 -15.65
CA PRO A 221 -7.82 7.80 -16.61
C PRO A 221 -7.15 7.77 -18.00
N PRO A 222 -7.52 6.83 -18.88
CA PRO A 222 -7.09 6.86 -20.28
C PRO A 222 -7.60 8.11 -21.02
N ARG A 223 -6.94 8.44 -22.14
CA ARG A 223 -7.26 9.56 -23.03
C ARG A 223 -6.89 9.20 -24.48
N ASP A 224 -7.28 10.04 -25.45
CA ASP A 224 -6.92 9.87 -26.86
C ASP A 224 -5.39 9.77 -27.09
N ASP A 225 -4.61 10.46 -26.24
CA ASP A 225 -3.14 10.45 -26.21
C ASP A 225 -2.53 9.33 -25.34
N MET A 226 -3.33 8.61 -24.52
CA MET A 226 -2.82 7.64 -23.54
C MET A 226 -3.77 6.45 -23.33
N LYS A 227 -3.38 5.27 -23.83
CA LYS A 227 -4.23 4.07 -23.89
C LYS A 227 -4.44 3.38 -22.54
N ASN A 228 -3.50 3.54 -21.61
CA ASN A 228 -3.52 2.87 -20.31
C ASN A 228 -3.72 3.91 -19.19
N PRO A 229 -4.50 3.59 -18.14
CA PRO A 229 -4.60 4.47 -16.98
C PRO A 229 -3.28 4.49 -16.21
N VAL A 230 -2.92 5.64 -15.64
CA VAL A 230 -1.64 5.84 -14.94
C VAL A 230 -1.89 6.03 -13.45
N THR A 231 -1.19 5.24 -12.64
CA THR A 231 -1.16 5.42 -11.19
C THR A 231 -0.05 6.39 -10.81
N ILE A 232 -0.36 7.35 -9.93
CA ILE A 232 0.55 8.38 -9.46
C ILE A 232 0.50 8.37 -7.92
N LEU A 233 1.59 7.93 -7.29
CA LEU A 233 1.75 7.90 -5.83
C LEU A 233 2.74 8.98 -5.40
N GLU A 234 2.23 10.01 -4.74
CA GLU A 234 3.01 11.09 -4.13
C GLU A 234 3.17 10.83 -2.63
N LEU A 235 4.43 10.77 -2.18
CA LEU A 235 4.82 10.64 -0.78
C LEU A 235 5.59 11.88 -0.34
N SER A 236 5.31 12.35 0.89
CA SER A 236 6.04 13.44 1.53
C SER A 236 7.14 12.92 2.47
N SER A 237 7.88 13.84 3.07
CA SER A 237 8.86 13.56 4.13
C SER A 237 8.32 12.72 5.30
N LYS A 238 7.00 12.69 5.52
CA LYS A 238 6.33 11.87 6.54
C LYS A 238 6.48 10.36 6.34
N ASN A 239 6.86 9.91 5.14
CA ASN A 239 7.23 8.53 4.87
C ASN A 239 8.74 8.29 4.96
N TYR A 240 9.54 9.29 5.35
CA TYR A 240 11.00 9.23 5.42
C TYR A 240 11.70 8.88 4.10
N VAL A 241 11.05 9.16 2.97
CA VAL A 241 11.57 8.93 1.60
C VAL A 241 12.24 10.17 0.98
N CYS A 242 12.06 11.35 1.57
CA CYS A 242 12.64 12.62 1.13
C CYS A 242 12.81 13.64 2.27
N PRO A 243 13.64 14.69 2.09
CA PRO A 243 13.69 15.87 2.96
C PRO A 243 12.34 16.61 3.07
N GLU A 244 12.18 17.42 4.13
CA GLU A 244 10.93 18.13 4.46
C GLU A 244 10.32 18.96 3.32
N ASP A 245 11.15 19.67 2.55
CA ASP A 245 10.68 20.60 1.51
C ASP A 245 10.55 19.95 0.13
N LEU A 246 10.50 18.61 0.08
CA LEU A 246 10.43 17.81 -1.14
C LEU A 246 9.35 16.73 -1.05
N TYR A 247 8.91 16.29 -2.23
CA TYR A 247 8.01 15.14 -2.42
C TYR A 247 8.63 14.17 -3.43
N ILE A 248 8.42 12.88 -3.24
CA ILE A 248 8.72 11.85 -4.25
C ILE A 248 7.41 11.44 -4.91
N VAL A 249 7.37 11.51 -6.24
CA VAL A 249 6.21 11.04 -7.02
C VAL A 249 6.62 9.85 -7.87
N TYR A 250 5.98 8.71 -7.62
CA TYR A 250 6.10 7.50 -8.43
C TYR A 250 4.95 7.46 -9.43
N MET A 251 5.26 7.34 -10.72
CA MET A 251 4.27 7.21 -11.79
C MET A 251 4.44 5.88 -12.50
N TYR A 252 3.35 5.15 -12.76
CA TYR A 252 3.43 3.88 -13.48
C TYR A 252 2.15 3.47 -14.23
N CYS A 253 2.34 2.75 -15.34
CA CYS A 253 1.28 2.15 -16.16
C CYS A 253 1.79 0.93 -16.95
N ARG A 254 0.90 0.23 -17.68
CA ARG A 254 1.32 -0.74 -18.71
C ARG A 254 1.93 0.06 -19.87
N SER A 255 3.09 -0.36 -20.37
CA SER A 255 3.73 0.30 -21.51
C SER A 255 2.83 0.24 -22.76
N SER A 256 2.65 1.38 -23.43
CA SER A 256 1.91 1.49 -24.70
C SER A 256 2.76 2.03 -25.85
N SER A 257 3.95 2.55 -25.54
CA SER A 257 4.92 3.15 -26.46
C SER A 257 6.24 2.35 -26.44
N GLN A 258 7.31 2.86 -27.05
CA GLN A 258 8.62 2.18 -27.01
C GLN A 258 9.36 2.42 -25.68
N THR A 259 9.08 3.54 -25.01
CA THR A 259 9.76 4.00 -23.80
C THR A 259 8.78 4.48 -22.73
N ALA A 260 9.22 4.42 -21.47
CA ALA A 260 8.48 4.97 -20.33
C ALA A 260 8.37 6.51 -20.34
N GLU A 261 9.25 7.18 -21.08
CA GLU A 261 9.18 8.64 -21.29
C GLU A 261 7.98 8.97 -22.18
N GLU A 262 7.85 8.35 -23.36
CA GLU A 262 6.71 8.55 -24.27
C GLU A 262 5.34 8.32 -23.61
N ASP A 263 5.22 7.31 -22.75
CA ASP A 263 3.95 6.97 -22.05
C ASP A 263 3.59 7.91 -20.88
N LEU A 264 4.55 8.63 -20.28
CA LEU A 264 4.36 9.36 -19.01
C LEU A 264 4.62 10.87 -19.11
N GLU A 265 5.50 11.29 -20.03
CA GLU A 265 5.82 12.69 -20.33
C GLU A 265 4.59 13.58 -20.63
N PRO A 266 3.53 13.10 -21.33
CA PRO A 266 2.30 13.90 -21.52
C PRO A 266 1.61 14.29 -20.22
N ILE A 267 1.55 13.39 -19.23
CA ILE A 267 0.99 13.68 -17.90
C ILE A 267 1.91 14.61 -17.13
N ILE A 268 3.23 14.41 -17.23
CA ILE A 268 4.19 15.23 -16.48
C ILE A 268 4.11 16.70 -16.92
N ASN A 269 3.99 16.95 -18.23
CA ASN A 269 3.77 18.29 -18.77
C ASN A 269 2.39 18.88 -18.40
N LEU A 270 1.37 18.02 -18.22
CA LEU A 270 0.04 18.43 -17.77
C LEU A 270 0.01 18.81 -16.29
N LEU A 271 0.69 18.07 -15.41
CA LEU A 271 0.57 18.21 -13.95
C LEU A 271 1.68 19.04 -13.28
N PHE A 272 2.89 19.03 -13.83
CA PHE A 272 4.06 19.70 -13.24
C PHE A 272 4.57 20.85 -14.11
N LYS A 273 5.35 21.74 -13.51
CA LYS A 273 6.10 22.81 -14.19
C LYS A 273 7.56 22.37 -14.38
N LYS A 274 8.12 22.61 -15.57
CA LYS A 274 9.54 22.40 -15.86
C LYS A 274 10.24 23.74 -15.92
N GLU A 275 11.51 23.83 -15.52
CA GLU A 275 12.24 25.11 -15.38
C GLU A 275 12.21 25.99 -16.64
N ASN A 276 12.14 25.36 -17.83
CA ASN A 276 12.11 26.06 -19.12
C ASN A 276 10.70 26.38 -19.64
N SER A 277 9.60 25.99 -18.96
CA SER A 277 8.26 26.41 -19.37
C SER A 277 7.91 27.78 -18.76
N GLY A 278 7.75 28.77 -19.65
CA GLY A 278 7.29 30.12 -19.31
C GLY A 278 5.82 30.21 -18.84
N ASP A 279 5.23 29.10 -18.40
CA ASP A 279 3.86 29.03 -17.93
C ASP A 279 3.68 29.80 -16.63
N SER A 280 2.80 30.79 -16.66
CA SER A 280 2.30 31.54 -15.52
C SER A 280 1.08 30.88 -14.85
N GLN A 281 0.99 29.55 -14.89
CA GLN A 281 0.07 28.79 -14.04
C GLN A 281 0.68 28.62 -12.66
N GLU A 282 0.34 29.52 -11.74
CA GLU A 282 0.94 29.66 -10.39
C GLU A 282 0.68 28.48 -9.42
N SER A 283 0.04 27.40 -9.87
CA SER A 283 -0.47 26.31 -9.01
C SER A 283 0.08 24.91 -9.30
N LYS A 284 1.04 24.74 -10.23
CA LYS A 284 1.69 23.45 -10.51
C LYS A 284 3.00 23.31 -9.72
N PRO A 285 3.31 22.14 -9.12
CA PRO A 285 4.61 21.91 -8.51
C PRO A 285 5.75 21.97 -9.53
N ASN A 286 6.93 22.43 -9.11
CA ASN A 286 8.11 22.43 -9.96
C ASN A 286 8.76 21.04 -9.95
N LEU A 287 9.03 20.51 -11.15
CA LEU A 287 9.77 19.28 -11.35
C LEU A 287 11.27 19.57 -11.25
N LEU A 288 11.90 19.13 -10.17
CA LEU A 288 13.33 19.35 -9.89
C LEU A 288 14.20 18.25 -10.51
N TRP A 289 13.68 17.03 -10.57
CA TRP A 289 14.38 15.87 -11.15
C TRP A 289 13.39 14.78 -11.58
N SER A 290 13.76 14.01 -12.60
CA SER A 290 12.98 12.89 -13.11
C SER A 290 13.87 11.78 -13.67
N VAL A 291 13.51 10.53 -13.43
CA VAL A 291 14.01 9.36 -14.18
C VAL A 291 12.86 8.55 -14.74
N PHE A 292 13.04 8.04 -15.96
CA PHE A 292 12.11 7.14 -16.64
C PHE A 292 12.79 5.78 -16.86
N PHE A 293 12.06 4.68 -16.69
CA PHE A 293 12.54 3.35 -17.03
C PHE A 293 11.40 2.39 -17.34
N ASN A 294 11.66 1.43 -18.22
CA ASN A 294 10.76 0.32 -18.48
C ASN A 294 11.17 -0.89 -17.64
N GLN A 295 10.19 -1.50 -16.97
CA GLN A 295 10.35 -2.72 -16.19
C GLN A 295 9.66 -3.87 -16.92
N ARG A 296 10.34 -5.02 -17.08
CA ARG A 296 9.71 -6.25 -17.59
C ARG A 296 8.65 -6.71 -16.58
N ASP A 297 7.49 -7.13 -17.07
CA ASP A 297 6.46 -7.79 -16.26
C ASP A 297 6.41 -9.29 -16.59
N THR A 298 6.81 -10.13 -15.63
CA THR A 298 6.69 -11.59 -15.69
C THR A 298 5.56 -12.14 -14.82
N SER A 299 4.77 -11.30 -14.13
CA SER A 299 3.60 -11.73 -13.34
C SER A 299 2.49 -12.33 -14.21
N THR A 300 2.40 -11.89 -15.47
CA THR A 300 1.37 -12.27 -16.43
C THR A 300 1.62 -13.61 -17.13
N ILE A 301 2.70 -14.35 -16.81
CA ILE A 301 3.07 -15.61 -17.48
C ILE A 301 3.29 -16.76 -16.49
N ASN A 302 3.01 -17.99 -16.91
CA ASN A 302 3.26 -19.17 -16.09
C ASN A 302 4.75 -19.57 -16.15
N LEU A 303 5.57 -18.91 -15.31
CA LEU A 303 7.01 -19.13 -15.21
C LEU A 303 7.43 -20.57 -14.86
N ASN A 304 6.59 -21.29 -14.09
CA ASN A 304 6.90 -22.62 -13.56
C ASN A 304 6.41 -23.78 -14.47
N SER A 305 5.98 -23.47 -15.70
CA SER A 305 5.44 -24.45 -16.65
C SER A 305 6.50 -25.36 -17.30
N HIS A 306 7.77 -24.94 -17.32
CA HIS A 306 8.87 -25.64 -18.01
C HIS A 306 10.13 -25.77 -17.13
N THR A 307 10.03 -25.55 -15.82
CA THR A 307 11.18 -25.65 -14.91
C THR A 307 11.56 -27.11 -14.62
N PRO A 308 12.84 -27.40 -14.34
CA PRO A 308 13.26 -28.69 -13.77
C PRO A 308 12.59 -28.94 -12.41
N GLU A 309 12.39 -30.20 -12.05
CA GLU A 309 11.73 -30.58 -10.79
C GLU A 309 12.50 -29.99 -9.58
N GLY A 310 11.80 -29.25 -8.72
CA GLY A 310 12.38 -28.55 -7.58
C GLY A 310 13.04 -27.20 -7.89
N VAL A 311 13.01 -26.72 -9.14
CA VAL A 311 13.34 -25.33 -9.47
C VAL A 311 12.04 -24.52 -9.54
N PHE A 312 11.97 -23.44 -8.74
CA PHE A 312 10.85 -22.51 -8.73
C PHE A 312 11.31 -21.12 -9.15
N LEU A 313 10.53 -20.50 -10.04
CA LEU A 313 10.71 -19.13 -10.46
C LEU A 313 9.65 -18.24 -9.81
N THR A 314 10.08 -17.10 -9.26
CA THR A 314 9.19 -16.01 -8.85
C THR A 314 9.18 -14.90 -9.90
N SER A 315 8.06 -14.22 -10.01
CA SER A 315 7.83 -13.09 -10.90
C SER A 315 8.56 -11.81 -10.47
N SER A 316 8.73 -10.91 -11.44
CA SER A 316 9.05 -9.50 -11.21
C SER A 316 7.85 -8.78 -10.58
N PRO A 317 8.03 -7.63 -9.91
CA PRO A 317 6.90 -6.83 -9.43
C PRO A 317 5.95 -6.44 -10.57
N ASP A 318 4.65 -6.54 -10.30
CA ASP A 318 3.56 -6.29 -11.25
C ASP A 318 3.17 -4.80 -11.30
N ILE A 319 1.94 -4.54 -11.74
CA ILE A 319 1.32 -3.21 -11.84
C ILE A 319 0.27 -2.93 -10.75
N GLU A 320 -0.02 -3.89 -9.86
CA GLU A 320 -1.14 -3.74 -8.94
C GLU A 320 -0.79 -2.82 -7.76
N LEU A 321 -1.82 -2.35 -7.06
CA LEU A 321 -1.69 -1.37 -5.97
C LEU A 321 -1.27 -2.00 -4.63
N ASP A 322 -1.28 -3.33 -4.55
CA ASP A 322 -0.99 -4.10 -3.35
C ASP A 322 -0.24 -5.40 -3.68
N TYR A 323 0.12 -6.17 -2.66
CA TYR A 323 1.04 -7.31 -2.78
C TYR A 323 0.35 -8.68 -2.92
N GLU A 324 -0.95 -8.72 -3.21
CA GLU A 324 -1.73 -9.98 -3.25
C GLU A 324 -1.18 -11.02 -4.23
N HIS A 325 -0.66 -10.60 -5.40
CA HIS A 325 0.00 -11.51 -6.35
C HIS A 325 1.27 -12.14 -5.76
N ALA A 326 2.20 -11.32 -5.25
CA ALA A 326 3.46 -11.79 -4.68
C ALA A 326 3.26 -12.70 -3.45
N VAL A 327 2.24 -12.41 -2.62
CA VAL A 327 1.87 -13.27 -1.47
C VAL A 327 1.32 -14.61 -1.96
N LYS A 328 0.44 -14.63 -2.97
CA LYS A 328 -0.09 -15.88 -3.54
C LYS A 328 0.96 -16.71 -4.26
N GLU A 329 1.89 -16.08 -4.97
CA GLU A 329 3.02 -16.77 -5.61
C GLU A 329 3.91 -17.45 -4.55
N ALA A 330 4.27 -16.73 -3.48
CA ALA A 330 5.04 -17.28 -2.37
C ALA A 330 4.30 -18.42 -1.65
N GLN A 331 3.00 -18.26 -1.39
CA GLN A 331 2.15 -19.30 -0.80
C GLN A 331 2.09 -20.55 -1.69
N THR A 332 1.85 -20.40 -2.99
CA THR A 332 1.75 -21.52 -3.94
C THR A 332 3.06 -22.30 -4.02
N ILE A 333 4.20 -21.61 -4.03
CA ILE A 333 5.53 -22.23 -4.01
C ILE A 333 5.78 -22.95 -2.67
N PHE A 334 5.39 -22.35 -1.53
CA PHE A 334 5.49 -22.98 -0.21
C PHE A 334 4.66 -24.25 -0.11
N GLU A 335 3.37 -24.21 -0.46
CA GLU A 335 2.46 -25.37 -0.43
C GLU A 335 2.93 -26.51 -1.35
N THR A 336 3.64 -26.19 -2.44
CA THR A 336 4.24 -27.20 -3.35
C THR A 336 5.50 -27.85 -2.76
N MET A 337 6.27 -27.15 -1.93
CA MET A 337 7.43 -27.71 -1.23
C MET A 337 7.04 -28.48 0.04
N TYR A 338 6.06 -27.95 0.78
CA TYR A 338 5.68 -28.38 2.13
C TYR A 338 4.15 -28.60 2.23
N PRO A 339 3.60 -29.61 1.51
CA PRO A 339 2.17 -29.81 1.42
C PRO A 339 1.56 -30.23 2.75
N GLY A 340 0.70 -29.35 3.30
CA GLY A 340 0.01 -29.56 4.59
C GLY A 340 0.60 -28.77 5.76
N GLU A 341 1.74 -28.09 5.59
CA GLU A 341 2.29 -27.16 6.57
C GLU A 341 1.59 -25.80 6.53
N GLU A 342 1.59 -25.06 7.65
CA GLU A 342 1.01 -23.72 7.72
C GLU A 342 1.88 -22.68 7.00
N PHE A 343 1.28 -21.86 6.14
CA PHE A 343 2.00 -20.77 5.46
C PHE A 343 2.12 -19.55 6.39
N LEU A 344 3.34 -19.28 6.84
CA LEU A 344 3.69 -18.17 7.75
C LEU A 344 2.86 -18.16 9.06
N PRO A 345 2.93 -19.24 9.88
CA PRO A 345 2.30 -19.28 11.20
C PRO A 345 2.75 -18.10 12.06
N ARG A 346 1.90 -17.68 13.00
CA ARG A 346 2.28 -16.66 13.99
C ARG A 346 3.47 -17.18 14.79
N ALA A 347 4.61 -16.52 14.65
CA ALA A 347 5.78 -16.77 15.49
C ALA A 347 5.38 -16.68 16.98
N PRO A 348 5.81 -17.64 17.84
CA PRO A 348 5.58 -17.57 19.27
C PRO A 348 6.04 -16.23 19.83
N ASP A 349 5.31 -15.69 20.80
CA ASP A 349 5.77 -14.44 21.41
C ASP A 349 6.96 -14.75 22.34
N PRO A 350 7.99 -13.88 22.42
CA PRO A 350 9.24 -14.24 23.09
C PRO A 350 9.09 -14.59 24.58
N GLU A 351 8.00 -14.14 25.18
CA GLU A 351 7.61 -14.40 26.58
C GLU A 351 6.99 -15.81 26.77
N ASP A 352 6.45 -16.42 25.71
CA ASP A 352 5.96 -17.82 25.72
C ASP A 352 7.10 -18.84 25.60
N ILE A 353 8.30 -18.40 25.19
CA ILE A 353 9.46 -19.29 24.99
C ILE A 353 10.09 -19.59 26.36
N LEU A 354 9.62 -20.66 27.00
CA LEU A 354 10.29 -21.25 28.15
C LEU A 354 11.70 -21.72 27.76
N ILE A 355 12.70 -20.90 28.04
CA ILE A 355 14.11 -21.27 27.92
C ILE A 355 14.42 -22.25 29.06
N GLU A 356 14.21 -23.55 28.83
CA GLU A 356 14.85 -24.57 29.65
C GLU A 356 16.37 -24.40 29.50
N SER A 357 17.01 -23.98 30.60
CA SER A 357 18.46 -23.83 30.65
C SER A 357 19.11 -25.22 30.66
N HIS A 358 19.29 -25.79 29.46
CA HIS A 358 20.19 -26.91 29.23
C HIS A 358 21.61 -26.48 29.58
N ASN A 359 21.99 -26.68 30.84
CA ASN A 359 23.35 -26.42 31.32
C ASN A 359 24.35 -27.17 30.43
N ASN A 360 25.21 -26.41 29.75
CA ASN A 360 26.29 -27.01 28.99
C ASN A 360 27.22 -27.75 29.97
N PRO A 361 27.65 -29.00 29.67
CA PRO A 361 28.59 -29.73 30.50
C PRO A 361 30.00 -29.13 30.35
N GLY A 362 30.20 -27.97 30.96
CA GLY A 362 31.40 -27.14 30.86
C GLY A 362 31.36 -25.85 31.69
N ASP A 363 30.17 -25.35 32.07
CA ASP A 363 30.02 -24.07 32.79
C ASP A 363 30.11 -24.20 34.34
N GLU A 364 31.02 -25.05 34.84
CA GLU A 364 31.43 -25.05 36.25
C GLU A 364 32.83 -24.42 36.42
N GLU A 365 33.05 -23.75 37.55
CA GLU A 365 34.26 -22.98 37.94
C GLU A 365 34.47 -21.59 37.29
N ASN A 366 33.77 -20.56 37.81
CA ASN A 366 34.40 -19.46 38.58
C ASN A 366 33.36 -18.43 39.10
N VAL A 367 32.88 -18.60 40.34
CA VAL A 367 32.01 -17.62 41.01
C VAL A 367 32.84 -16.69 41.92
N GLY A 368 33.28 -15.55 41.37
CA GLY A 368 33.94 -14.47 42.11
C GLY A 368 33.04 -13.24 42.26
N LYS A 369 32.72 -12.85 43.50
CA LYS A 369 31.85 -11.70 43.83
C LYS A 369 32.55 -10.34 43.67
N ILE A 370 31.82 -9.35 43.13
CA ILE A 370 31.63 -7.95 43.64
C ILE A 370 30.26 -7.51 43.05
N GLU A 371 29.15 -7.40 43.79
CA GLU A 371 28.69 -6.37 44.76
C GLU A 371 28.26 -5.00 44.19
N ASN A 372 27.02 -4.62 44.54
CA ASN A 372 26.45 -3.25 44.70
C ASN A 372 26.26 -2.38 43.42
N ASP A 373 25.20 -1.58 43.22
CA ASP A 373 23.93 -1.29 43.95
C ASP A 373 22.76 -1.27 42.90
N VAL A 374 21.48 -0.92 43.08
CA VAL A 374 20.70 -0.07 44.03
C VAL A 374 19.28 -0.67 44.22
N SER A 375 18.56 -0.29 45.28
CA SER A 375 17.19 -0.73 45.64
C SER A 375 16.04 0.16 45.12
N GLU A 376 14.92 -0.45 44.73
CA GLU A 376 13.58 0.14 44.96
C GLU A 376 13.09 -0.20 46.38
N SER A 377 12.25 0.64 46.99
CA SER A 377 11.78 0.47 48.37
C SER A 377 10.29 0.77 48.51
N GLU A 378 9.47 -0.27 48.66
CA GLU A 378 8.10 -0.15 49.15
C GLU A 378 8.08 -0.06 50.69
N GLU A 379 7.21 0.77 51.26
CA GLU A 379 6.77 0.62 52.66
C GLU A 379 5.26 0.38 52.72
N ASN A 380 4.87 -0.63 53.50
CA ASN A 380 3.49 -1.06 53.69
C ASN A 380 2.72 -0.16 54.66
N LYS A 381 1.38 -0.13 54.53
CA LYS A 381 0.49 -0.24 55.70
C LYS A 381 -0.98 -0.62 55.42
N GLU A 382 -1.30 -1.86 55.79
CA GLU A 382 -2.41 -2.29 56.67
C GLU A 382 -3.86 -1.84 56.41
N ASN A 383 -4.68 -2.86 56.10
CA ASN A 383 -5.99 -3.19 56.71
C ASN A 383 -7.17 -2.19 56.66
N HIS A 384 -8.26 -2.59 56.00
CA HIS A 384 -9.36 -3.27 56.73
C HIS A 384 -10.28 -4.08 55.80
N GLU A 385 -11.30 -4.72 56.39
CA GLU A 385 -12.16 -5.78 55.83
C GLU A 385 -13.57 -5.26 55.44
N GLU A 386 -14.37 -6.16 54.85
CA GLU A 386 -15.83 -6.05 54.57
C GLU A 386 -16.25 -4.99 53.51
N GLY A 387 -17.30 -5.19 52.72
CA GLY A 387 -18.17 -6.36 52.55
C GLY A 387 -19.33 -6.11 51.56
N ASP A 388 -19.90 -7.19 51.02
CA ASP A 388 -21.17 -7.35 50.29
C ASP A 388 -21.62 -6.39 49.16
N GLU A 389 -21.66 -6.98 47.96
CA GLU A 389 -22.84 -7.17 47.10
C GLU A 389 -23.77 -6.02 46.60
N ASN A 390 -24.14 -6.21 45.32
CA ASN A 390 -25.48 -5.99 44.71
C ASN A 390 -25.95 -4.59 44.24
N LYS A 391 -25.94 -4.47 42.90
CA LYS A 391 -27.13 -4.36 42.02
C LYS A 391 -27.76 -3.00 41.66
N GLU A 392 -27.79 -2.78 40.34
CA GLU A 392 -28.98 -2.51 39.50
C GLU A 392 -29.65 -1.12 39.46
N ASN A 393 -29.85 -0.70 38.20
CA ASN A 393 -30.98 0.07 37.63
C ASN A 393 -30.98 1.62 37.62
N ASP A 394 -30.77 2.12 36.39
CA ASP A 394 -31.74 2.87 35.57
C ASP A 394 -31.95 4.41 35.68
N ASP A 395 -32.44 4.90 34.54
CA ASP A 395 -33.17 6.13 34.21
C ASP A 395 -32.50 7.52 34.31
N CYS A 396 -32.09 7.98 33.12
CA CYS A 396 -32.76 9.08 32.40
C CYS A 396 -33.36 10.26 33.20
N ALA A 397 -32.76 11.45 33.04
CA ALA A 397 -33.49 12.71 33.09
C ALA A 397 -32.94 13.74 32.09
N GLU A 398 -33.85 14.38 31.34
CA GLU A 398 -33.59 15.41 30.33
C GLU A 398 -33.33 16.82 30.92
N ASN A 399 -32.98 17.76 30.03
CA ASN A 399 -33.19 19.22 30.15
C ASN A 399 -32.36 19.97 31.22
N LYS A 400 -31.61 21.03 30.90
CA LYS A 400 -32.08 22.26 30.21
C LYS A 400 -30.96 23.07 29.56
N GLU A 401 -31.37 23.98 28.68
CA GLU A 401 -30.61 25.12 28.18
C GLU A 401 -30.28 26.13 29.30
N ASN A 402 -29.24 26.94 29.09
CA ASN A 402 -29.39 28.39 29.21
C ASN A 402 -28.31 29.15 28.44
N ASP A 403 -28.76 30.15 27.68
CA ASP A 403 -27.95 31.09 26.94
C ASP A 403 -27.48 32.23 27.87
N TYR A 404 -26.33 32.86 27.59
CA TYR A 404 -25.96 34.14 28.19
C TYR A 404 -25.14 34.99 27.22
N SER A 405 -25.62 36.20 26.98
CA SER A 405 -25.02 37.17 26.07
C SER A 405 -25.11 38.59 26.64
N ALA A 406 -24.37 39.52 26.02
CA ALA A 406 -24.35 40.97 26.31
C ALA A 406 -23.70 41.36 27.67
N GLN A 407 -23.19 42.59 27.89
CA GLN A 407 -22.54 43.61 27.04
C GLN A 407 -22.04 44.74 27.97
N SER A 408 -20.82 45.27 27.77
CA SER A 408 -20.36 46.56 28.33
C SER A 408 -19.02 46.94 27.65
N GLU A 409 -18.99 47.77 26.62
CA GLU A 409 -19.16 49.24 26.60
C GLU A 409 -17.93 50.06 27.06
N ASN A 410 -17.29 50.67 26.06
CA ASN A 410 -16.73 52.02 26.00
C ASN A 410 -15.57 52.52 26.91
N GLN A 411 -14.45 52.75 26.23
CA GLN A 411 -13.67 54.01 26.18
C GLN A 411 -13.13 54.67 27.47
N LEU A 412 -11.82 54.93 27.46
CA LEU A 412 -11.33 56.31 27.63
C LEU A 412 -10.10 56.58 26.75
N ASN A 413 -9.69 57.84 26.63
CA ASN A 413 -8.70 58.30 25.65
C ASN A 413 -7.25 58.34 26.16
N ARG A 414 -6.35 58.15 25.20
CA ARG A 414 -5.06 58.84 25.00
C ARG A 414 -4.62 59.85 26.06
N GLU A 415 -3.35 59.75 26.47
CA GLU A 415 -2.46 60.91 26.42
C GLU A 415 -1.00 60.51 26.13
N THR A 416 -0.20 61.52 25.80
CA THR A 416 1.24 61.59 25.43
C THR A 416 2.22 60.82 26.33
N GLY A 417 3.46 60.47 25.92
CA GLY A 417 4.17 60.73 24.66
C GLY A 417 5.63 61.18 24.90
N GLU A 418 6.57 60.68 24.08
CA GLU A 418 8.03 61.03 24.07
C GLU A 418 8.82 60.67 25.36
N HIS A 419 10.12 60.36 25.36
CA HIS A 419 11.23 60.78 24.50
C HIS A 419 12.47 59.84 24.67
N ASN A 420 13.29 59.66 23.63
CA ASN A 420 14.69 59.18 23.62
C ASN A 420 15.00 57.74 24.13
N ASN A 421 16.01 57.03 23.63
CA ASN A 421 17.13 57.44 22.75
C ASN A 421 17.45 56.33 21.73
#